data_AF-A0A8H3NEC3-F1
#
_entry.id   AF-A0A8H3NEC3-F1
#
_cell.length_a   1.000
_cell.length_b   1.000
_cell.length_c   1.000
_cell.angle_alpha   90.00
_cell.angle_beta   90.00
_cell.angle_gamma   90.00
#
_symmetry.space_group_name_H-M   'P 1'
#
loop_
_entity.id
_entity.type
_entity.pdbx_description
1 polymer ?
#
loop_
_entity_poly.entity_id
_entity_poly.type
_entity_poly.pdbx_seq_one_letter_code
_entity_poly.pdbx_strand_id
1 'polypeptide(L)'
;MSQVEELQASQGYRKNPSALTVTSVGMCVCWLASYTGMIRKSFQDRTYCMPLMPLCCDIAFEFIYSVIYPPMEDPILQYLFASWLALSVVVVFTAMRFAPNEWKHAPLIQRNISWIFAVSIVGWMTAHMALVDQFGPDDGMAWSGWFCQLFLSAGCLCQLIVRDSSRGTSLFIWLARFVGTIFSVLYFALRYRHGHVIWHSPLAWWGTAAFFVLDGSYGILLWHIQQSEKEVNDQRRRKAGSLDKTEMNGKKLDSG
;
A
#
# COMPACT_ATOMS: atom_id res chain seq x y z
N MET A 1 2.95 10.45 36.58
CA MET A 1 2.77 9.27 35.72
C MET A 1 3.53 9.45 34.41
N SER A 2 3.38 10.56 33.70
CA SER A 2 4.13 10.87 32.46
C SER A 2 5.66 10.71 32.54
N GLN A 3 6.33 11.21 33.59
CA GLN A 3 7.80 11.06 33.72
C GLN A 3 8.24 9.60 33.94
N VAL A 4 7.41 8.78 34.57
CA VAL A 4 7.71 7.35 34.79
C VAL A 4 7.51 6.57 33.50
N GLU A 5 6.49 6.93 32.73
CA GLU A 5 6.25 6.38 31.39
C GLU A 5 7.36 6.78 30.39
N GLU A 6 7.79 8.04 30.38
CA GLU A 6 8.95 8.49 29.58
C GLU A 6 10.24 7.74 29.96
N LEU A 7 10.48 7.52 31.26
CA LEU A 7 11.62 6.77 31.75
C LEU A 7 11.56 5.29 31.35
N GLN A 8 10.36 4.69 31.35
CA GLN A 8 10.15 3.30 30.95
C GLN A 8 10.27 3.12 29.42
N ALA A 9 9.75 4.05 28.63
CA ALA A 9 9.93 4.09 27.17
C ALA A 9 11.41 4.25 26.80
N SER A 10 12.11 5.17 27.48
CA SER A 10 13.56 5.39 27.33
C SER A 10 14.40 4.17 27.71
N GLN A 11 14.05 3.48 28.81
CA GLN A 11 14.70 2.22 29.22
C GLN A 11 14.42 1.07 28.25
N GLY A 12 13.24 1.04 27.63
CA GLY A 12 12.86 0.05 26.62
C GLY A 12 13.66 0.18 25.33
N TYR A 13 13.80 1.41 24.83
CA TYR A 13 14.66 1.73 23.68
C TYR A 13 16.12 1.28 23.92
N ARG A 14 16.62 1.45 25.15
CA ARG A 14 17.97 0.99 25.56
C ARG A 14 18.14 -0.52 25.64
N LYS A 15 17.06 -1.31 25.75
CA LYS A 15 17.16 -2.78 25.89
C LYS A 15 17.34 -3.53 24.56
N ASN A 16 16.83 -3.02 23.44
CA ASN A 16 16.98 -3.63 22.10
C ASN A 16 17.08 -2.60 20.96
N PRO A 17 18.08 -1.70 20.99
CA PRO A 17 18.21 -0.63 20.00
C PRO A 17 18.40 -1.19 18.58
N SER A 18 19.17 -2.27 18.42
CA SER A 18 19.44 -2.89 17.11
C SER A 18 18.19 -3.49 16.47
N ALA A 19 17.33 -4.19 17.22
CA ALA A 19 16.12 -4.80 16.68
C ALA A 19 15.09 -3.73 16.25
N LEU A 20 14.95 -2.66 17.04
CA LEU A 20 14.07 -1.53 16.70
C LEU A 20 14.57 -0.80 15.44
N THR A 21 15.88 -0.56 15.33
CA THR A 21 16.48 0.05 14.12
C THR A 21 16.32 -0.83 12.89
N VAL A 22 16.58 -2.15 13.01
CA VAL A 22 16.44 -3.07 11.86
C VAL A 22 14.99 -3.13 11.39
N THR A 23 14.03 -3.20 12.31
CA THR A 23 12.61 -3.26 11.96
C THR A 23 12.11 -1.94 11.38
N SER A 24 12.50 -0.78 11.93
CA SER A 24 12.11 0.52 11.38
C SER A 24 12.71 0.79 9.99
N VAL A 25 14.00 0.50 9.81
CA VAL A 25 14.68 0.65 8.50
C VAL A 25 14.13 -0.34 7.48
N GLY A 26 13.91 -1.60 7.88
CA GLY A 26 13.32 -2.63 7.02
C GLY A 26 11.92 -2.23 6.54
N MET A 27 11.07 -1.77 7.45
CA MET A 27 9.76 -1.19 7.13
C MET A 27 9.89 -0.07 6.09
N CYS A 28 10.75 0.91 6.35
CA CYS A 28 10.95 2.05 5.46
C CYS A 28 11.36 1.62 4.04
N VAL A 29 12.44 0.84 3.93
CA VAL A 29 12.99 0.40 2.64
C VAL A 29 11.94 -0.37 1.83
N CYS A 30 11.21 -1.27 2.48
CA CYS A 30 10.14 -2.04 1.86
C CYS A 30 9.00 -1.15 1.34
N TRP A 31 8.55 -0.17 2.11
CA TRP A 31 7.50 0.75 1.68
C TRP A 31 7.95 1.72 0.58
N LEU A 32 9.18 2.25 0.64
CA LEU A 32 9.75 3.07 -0.43
C LEU A 32 9.88 2.29 -1.74
N ALA A 33 10.29 1.02 -1.67
CA ALA A 33 10.34 0.12 -2.81
C ALA A 33 8.93 -0.13 -3.39
N SER A 34 7.94 -0.31 -2.51
CA SER A 34 6.53 -0.47 -2.88
C SER A 34 6.01 0.77 -3.62
N TYR A 35 6.18 1.98 -3.07
CA TYR A 35 5.75 3.22 -3.72
C TYR A 35 6.45 3.46 -5.05
N THR A 36 7.77 3.25 -5.12
CA THR A 36 8.51 3.37 -6.38
C THR A 36 7.97 2.39 -7.43
N GLY A 37 7.68 1.16 -7.01
CA GLY A 37 7.03 0.15 -7.84
C GLY A 37 5.64 0.57 -8.32
N MET A 38 4.80 1.12 -7.44
CA MET A 38 3.46 1.63 -7.78
C MET A 38 3.53 2.76 -8.79
N ILE A 39 4.43 3.73 -8.61
CA ILE A 39 4.60 4.86 -9.52
C ILE A 39 4.99 4.33 -10.91
N ARG A 40 6.04 3.52 -10.97
CA ARG A 40 6.52 2.92 -12.24
C ARG A 40 5.41 2.12 -12.93
N LYS A 41 4.70 1.27 -12.18
CA LYS A 41 3.65 0.40 -12.72
C LYS A 41 2.43 1.20 -13.18
N SER A 42 2.08 2.29 -12.49
CA SER A 42 1.00 3.19 -12.90
C SER A 42 1.29 3.88 -14.23
N PHE A 43 2.53 4.32 -14.45
CA PHE A 43 2.95 4.88 -15.74
C PHE A 43 2.98 3.84 -16.86
N GLN A 44 3.44 2.61 -16.57
CA GLN A 44 3.52 1.51 -17.53
C GLN A 44 2.13 1.06 -18.01
N ASP A 45 1.24 0.79 -17.06
CA ASP A 45 -0.07 0.19 -17.36
C ASP A 45 -1.16 1.25 -17.61
N ARG A 46 -0.82 2.53 -17.45
CA ARG A 46 -1.71 3.70 -17.56
C ARG A 46 -2.98 3.52 -16.71
N THR A 47 -2.80 3.02 -15.49
CA THR A 47 -3.86 2.75 -14.53
C THR A 47 -3.38 3.05 -13.10
N TYR A 48 -4.27 3.04 -12.13
CA TYR A 48 -3.91 3.24 -10.72
C TYR A 48 -3.59 1.91 -10.03
N CYS A 49 -2.50 1.91 -9.26
CA CYS A 49 -2.09 0.72 -8.52
C CYS A 49 -2.89 0.52 -7.23
N MET A 50 -3.05 1.59 -6.46
CA MET A 50 -3.71 1.56 -5.16
C MET A 50 -5.18 1.99 -5.28
N PRO A 51 -6.13 1.29 -4.61
CA PRO A 51 -7.54 1.67 -4.63
C PRO A 51 -7.75 3.10 -4.12
N LEU A 52 -8.70 3.82 -4.73
CA LEU A 52 -8.80 5.28 -4.59
C LEU A 52 -9.06 5.74 -3.15
N MET A 53 -9.99 5.09 -2.43
CA MET A 53 -10.36 5.50 -1.06
C MET A 53 -9.27 5.17 -0.04
N PRO A 54 -8.65 3.97 -0.03
CA PRO A 54 -7.44 3.72 0.76
C PRO A 54 -6.32 4.71 0.45
N LEU A 55 -6.08 5.05 -0.81
CA LEU A 55 -5.05 6.02 -1.18
C LEU A 55 -5.33 7.42 -0.60
N CYS A 56 -6.60 7.83 -0.55
CA CYS A 56 -6.99 9.09 0.10
C CYS A 56 -6.79 9.04 1.63
N CYS A 57 -7.01 7.88 2.23
CA CYS A 57 -6.77 7.66 3.65
C CYS A 57 -5.26 7.69 3.97
N ASP A 58 -4.44 7.02 3.16
CA ASP A 58 -2.99 6.93 3.36
C ASP A 58 -2.30 8.29 3.24
N ILE A 59 -2.63 9.09 2.22
CA ILE A 59 -2.04 10.43 2.09
C ILE A 59 -2.48 11.37 3.23
N ALA A 60 -3.72 11.22 3.71
CA ALA A 60 -4.20 11.98 4.87
C ALA A 60 -3.45 11.58 6.14
N PHE A 61 -3.27 10.28 6.37
CA PHE A 61 -2.45 9.74 7.45
C PHE A 61 -1.04 10.33 7.41
N GLU A 62 -0.35 10.20 6.28
CA GLU A 62 1.02 10.68 6.16
C GLU A 62 1.12 12.18 6.39
N PHE A 63 0.18 12.99 5.89
CA PHE A 63 0.20 14.43 6.12
C PHE A 63 -0.02 14.79 7.60
N ILE A 64 -1.00 14.16 8.26
CA ILE A 64 -1.30 14.42 9.68
C ILE A 64 -0.09 14.08 10.55
N TYR A 65 0.54 12.92 10.34
CA TYR A 65 1.62 12.43 11.19
C TYR A 65 3.03 12.83 10.71
N SER A 66 3.17 13.51 9.57
CA SER A 66 4.45 14.12 9.17
C SER A 66 4.48 15.63 9.38
N VAL A 67 3.34 16.33 9.30
CA VAL A 67 3.27 17.80 9.34
C VAL A 67 2.60 18.33 10.59
N ILE A 68 1.45 17.79 10.98
CA ILE A 68 0.65 18.36 12.09
C ILE A 68 1.09 17.80 13.44
N TYR A 69 1.21 16.47 13.54
CA TYR A 69 1.61 15.74 14.74
C TYR A 69 2.82 14.83 14.44
N PRO A 70 3.99 15.39 14.09
CA PRO A 70 5.17 14.59 13.83
C PRO A 70 5.62 13.85 15.10
N PRO A 71 6.08 12.60 14.99
CA PRO A 71 6.61 11.86 16.13
C PRO A 71 7.85 12.58 16.67
N MET A 72 7.77 13.07 17.90
CA MET A 72 8.82 13.89 18.53
C MET A 72 9.93 13.05 19.19
N GLU A 73 9.68 11.76 19.40
CA GLU A 73 10.60 10.88 20.13
C GLU A 73 11.86 10.52 19.35
N ASP A 74 11.79 10.46 18.02
CA ASP A 74 12.90 10.05 17.16
C ASP A 74 12.95 10.90 15.87
N PRO A 75 13.94 11.79 15.72
CA PRO A 75 14.13 12.60 14.53
C PRO A 75 14.24 11.78 13.25
N ILE A 76 14.73 10.53 13.32
CA ILE A 76 14.83 9.66 12.15
C ILE A 76 13.44 9.35 11.59
N LEU A 77 12.46 9.10 12.46
CA LEU A 77 11.09 8.79 12.04
C LEU A 77 10.47 9.96 11.28
N GLN A 78 10.76 11.21 11.67
CA GLN A 78 10.26 12.40 10.95
C GLN A 78 10.73 12.43 9.49
N TYR A 79 12.03 12.15 9.25
CA TYR A 79 12.55 12.05 7.88
C TYR A 79 11.92 10.89 7.10
N LEU A 80 11.65 9.76 7.77
CA LEU A 80 10.98 8.62 7.15
C LEU A 80 9.56 8.97 6.72
N PHE A 81 8.76 9.55 7.61
CA PHE A 81 7.40 10.00 7.31
C PHE A 81 7.36 11.07 6.21
N ALA A 82 8.30 12.02 6.22
CA ALA A 82 8.42 13.01 5.15
C ALA A 82 8.75 12.37 3.79
N SER A 83 9.62 11.35 3.78
CA SER A 83 9.96 10.61 2.56
C SER A 83 8.79 9.80 2.01
N TRP A 84 7.97 9.22 2.89
CA TRP A 84 6.72 8.56 2.52
C TRP A 84 5.73 9.55 1.94
N LEU A 85 5.46 10.66 2.63
CA LEU A 85 4.56 11.71 2.14
C LEU A 85 4.96 12.19 0.74
N ALA A 86 6.24 12.43 0.50
CA ALA A 86 6.74 12.86 -0.80
C ALA A 86 6.42 11.84 -1.92
N LEU A 87 6.62 10.55 -1.68
CA LEU A 87 6.30 9.52 -2.65
C LEU A 87 4.78 9.33 -2.81
N SER A 88 4.01 9.40 -1.74
CA SER A 88 2.56 9.26 -1.80
C SER A 88 1.89 10.38 -2.56
N VAL A 89 2.41 11.62 -2.48
CA VAL A 89 1.95 12.72 -3.36
C VAL A 89 2.10 12.32 -4.83
N VAL A 90 3.21 11.67 -5.20
CA VAL A 90 3.41 11.17 -6.57
C VAL A 90 2.46 10.02 -6.88
N VAL A 91 2.20 9.09 -5.95
CA VAL A 91 1.23 8.00 -6.14
C VAL A 91 -0.18 8.57 -6.36
N VAL A 92 -0.64 9.51 -5.53
CA VAL A 92 -1.90 10.24 -5.67
C VAL A 92 -1.98 10.92 -7.03
N PHE A 93 -0.92 11.63 -7.43
CA PHE A 93 -0.85 12.26 -8.75
C PHE A 93 -1.03 11.24 -9.88
N THR A 94 -0.32 10.11 -9.85
CA THR A 94 -0.48 9.06 -10.87
C THR A 94 -1.88 8.45 -10.86
N ALA A 95 -2.48 8.27 -9.68
CA ALA A 95 -3.84 7.77 -9.55
C ALA A 95 -4.86 8.74 -10.14
N MET A 96 -4.80 10.03 -9.80
CA MET A 96 -5.68 11.05 -10.40
C MET A 96 -5.49 11.15 -11.91
N ARG A 97 -4.25 11.01 -12.41
CA ARG A 97 -3.94 11.10 -13.83
C ARG A 97 -4.46 9.91 -14.65
N PHE A 98 -4.42 8.71 -14.08
CA PHE A 98 -4.71 7.46 -14.79
C PHE A 98 -6.03 6.79 -14.41
N ALA A 99 -6.63 7.12 -13.27
CA ALA A 99 -7.94 6.59 -12.87
C ALA A 99 -9.02 6.79 -13.93
N PRO A 100 -9.13 7.95 -14.63
CA PRO A 100 -10.14 8.12 -15.67
C PRO A 100 -10.13 7.04 -16.76
N ASN A 101 -9.02 6.31 -16.96
CA ASN A 101 -8.95 5.23 -17.95
C ASN A 101 -9.77 3.99 -17.57
N GLU A 102 -9.98 3.75 -16.27
CA GLU A 102 -10.72 2.60 -15.74
C GLU A 102 -12.19 2.92 -15.44
N TRP A 103 -12.54 4.21 -15.31
CA TRP A 103 -13.89 4.67 -14.94
C TRP A 103 -14.80 5.00 -16.13
N LYS A 104 -14.51 4.48 -17.34
CA LYS A 104 -15.33 4.71 -18.54
C LYS A 104 -16.79 4.24 -18.38
N HIS A 105 -17.03 3.27 -17.51
CA HIS A 105 -18.36 2.76 -17.18
C HIS A 105 -19.19 3.73 -16.31
N ALA A 106 -18.56 4.71 -15.66
CA ALA A 106 -19.22 5.69 -14.78
C ALA A 106 -18.75 7.12 -15.08
N PRO A 107 -19.32 7.78 -16.11
CA PRO A 107 -18.87 9.09 -16.59
C PRO A 107 -18.89 10.21 -15.54
N LEU A 108 -19.87 10.17 -14.62
CA LEU A 108 -19.95 11.13 -13.52
C LEU A 108 -18.74 11.04 -12.58
N ILE A 109 -18.30 9.82 -12.27
CA ILE A 109 -17.12 9.60 -11.43
C ILE A 109 -15.87 10.03 -12.20
N GLN A 110 -15.73 9.53 -13.44
CA GLN A 110 -14.59 9.81 -14.31
C GLN A 110 -14.27 11.30 -14.44
N ARG A 111 -15.29 12.15 -14.63
CA ARG A 111 -15.13 13.60 -14.80
C ARG A 111 -14.78 14.33 -13.49
N ASN A 112 -15.16 13.76 -12.35
CA ASN A 112 -15.03 14.40 -11.04
C ASN A 112 -13.98 13.74 -10.13
N ILE A 113 -13.16 12.81 -10.64
CA ILE A 113 -12.16 12.07 -9.83
C ILE A 113 -11.31 12.99 -8.98
N SER A 114 -10.80 14.10 -9.53
CA SER A 114 -9.94 15.02 -8.77
C SER A 114 -10.66 15.65 -7.57
N TRP A 115 -11.95 16.00 -7.75
CA TRP A 115 -12.78 16.53 -6.66
C TRP A 115 -13.11 15.46 -5.62
N ILE A 116 -13.40 14.24 -6.07
CA ILE A 116 -13.63 13.09 -5.17
C ILE A 116 -12.40 12.86 -4.31
N PHE A 117 -11.19 12.89 -4.89
CA PHE A 117 -9.94 12.81 -4.15
C PHE A 117 -9.79 13.94 -3.14
N ALA A 118 -9.95 15.19 -3.57
CA ALA A 118 -9.80 16.35 -2.68
C ALA A 118 -10.75 16.28 -1.46
N VAL A 119 -12.04 16.01 -1.70
CA VAL A 119 -13.03 15.89 -0.62
C VAL A 119 -12.73 14.69 0.28
N SER A 120 -12.35 13.55 -0.30
CA SER A 120 -12.05 12.34 0.47
C SER A 120 -10.80 12.52 1.34
N ILE A 121 -9.74 13.14 0.82
CA ILE A 121 -8.52 13.41 1.59
C ILE A 121 -8.84 14.32 2.77
N VAL A 122 -9.58 15.42 2.55
CA VAL A 122 -10.00 16.31 3.65
C VAL A 122 -10.85 15.56 4.69
N GLY A 123 -11.77 14.71 4.25
CA GLY A 123 -12.58 13.87 5.14
C GLY A 123 -11.74 12.88 5.97
N TRP A 124 -10.71 12.27 5.38
CA TRP A 124 -9.81 11.38 6.13
C TRP A 124 -8.88 12.15 7.07
N MET A 125 -8.45 13.36 6.70
CA MET A 125 -7.67 14.21 7.60
C MET A 125 -8.42 14.50 8.90
N THR A 126 -9.73 14.82 8.83
CA THR A 126 -10.53 15.04 10.04
C THR A 126 -10.70 13.76 10.86
N ALA A 127 -10.82 12.59 10.22
CA ALA A 127 -10.86 11.31 10.92
C ALA A 127 -9.56 11.00 11.67
N HIS A 128 -8.40 11.24 11.06
CA HIS A 128 -7.10 11.07 11.73
C HIS A 128 -6.89 12.07 12.86
N MET A 129 -7.31 13.32 12.69
CA MET A 129 -7.28 14.31 13.79
C MET A 129 -8.17 13.86 14.96
N ALA A 130 -9.37 13.35 14.69
CA ALA A 130 -10.24 12.81 15.73
C ALA A 130 -9.60 11.62 16.48
N LEU A 131 -8.83 10.78 15.78
CA LEU A 131 -8.07 9.70 16.42
C LEU A 131 -6.95 10.23 17.32
N VAL A 132 -6.27 11.31 16.91
CA VAL A 132 -5.29 12.00 17.77
C VAL A 132 -5.95 12.60 19.01
N ASP A 133 -7.10 13.26 18.85
CA ASP A 133 -7.82 13.86 19.98
C ASP A 133 -8.36 12.80 20.96
N GLN A 134 -8.75 11.62 20.45
CA GLN A 134 -9.32 10.54 21.24
C GLN A 134 -8.28 9.71 22.00
N PHE A 135 -7.14 9.42 21.37
CA PHE A 135 -6.14 8.47 21.89
C PHE A 135 -4.79 9.12 22.21
N GLY A 136 -4.63 10.41 21.91
CA GLY A 136 -3.34 11.10 21.94
C GLY A 136 -2.51 10.86 20.67
N PRO A 137 -1.40 11.60 20.49
CA PRO A 137 -0.61 11.56 19.26
C PRO A 137 -0.03 10.17 18.92
N ASP A 138 0.56 9.47 19.89
CA ASP A 138 1.28 8.22 19.64
C ASP A 138 0.32 7.04 19.36
N ASP A 139 -0.66 6.84 20.24
CA ASP A 139 -1.67 5.78 20.05
C ASP A 139 -2.61 6.11 18.89
N GLY A 140 -2.94 7.39 18.68
CA GLY A 140 -3.70 7.85 17.51
C GLY A 140 -2.97 7.54 16.20
N MET A 141 -1.66 7.76 16.14
CA MET A 141 -0.82 7.38 14.99
C MET A 141 -0.84 5.87 14.77
N ALA A 142 -0.66 5.08 15.82
CA ALA A 142 -0.66 3.62 15.72
C ALA A 142 -2.03 3.09 15.25
N TRP A 143 -3.14 3.57 15.80
CA TRP A 143 -4.49 3.21 15.37
C TRP A 143 -4.77 3.61 13.92
N SER A 144 -4.39 4.84 13.55
CA SER A 144 -4.57 5.34 12.19
C SER A 144 -3.79 4.52 11.17
N GLY A 145 -2.51 4.24 11.44
CA GLY A 145 -1.68 3.42 10.56
C GLY A 145 -2.22 2.00 10.42
N TRP A 146 -2.77 1.45 11.51
CA TRP A 146 -3.39 0.13 11.49
C TRP A 146 -4.68 0.08 10.69
N PHE A 147 -5.51 1.11 10.83
CA PHE A 147 -6.70 1.28 10.01
C PHE A 147 -6.34 1.43 8.52
N CYS A 148 -5.40 2.31 8.19
CA CYS A 148 -4.87 2.49 6.83
C CYS A 148 -4.42 1.17 6.23
N GLN A 149 -3.61 0.40 6.96
CA GLN A 149 -3.12 -0.90 6.51
C GLN A 149 -4.26 -1.86 6.16
N LEU A 150 -5.23 -2.04 7.06
CA LEU A 150 -6.36 -2.95 6.82
C LEU A 150 -7.24 -2.48 5.66
N PHE A 151 -7.51 -1.18 5.60
CA PHE A 151 -8.32 -0.60 4.56
C PHE A 151 -7.65 -0.74 3.18
N LEU A 152 -6.33 -0.56 3.14
CA LEU A 152 -5.51 -0.82 1.97
C LEU A 152 -5.53 -2.29 1.56
N SER A 153 -5.34 -3.23 2.50
CA SER A 153 -5.36 -4.67 2.22
C SER A 153 -6.70 -5.10 1.63
N ALA A 154 -7.81 -4.71 2.27
CA ALA A 154 -9.15 -5.02 1.81
C ALA A 154 -9.45 -4.36 0.45
N GLY A 155 -9.13 -3.07 0.32
CA GLY A 155 -9.32 -2.34 -0.93
C GLY A 155 -8.54 -2.95 -2.09
N CYS A 156 -7.28 -3.34 -1.87
CA CYS A 156 -6.44 -3.97 -2.90
C CYS A 156 -7.07 -5.29 -3.36
N LEU A 157 -7.53 -6.12 -2.43
CA LEU A 157 -8.19 -7.38 -2.74
C LEU A 157 -9.49 -7.17 -3.53
N CYS A 158 -10.36 -6.27 -3.08
CA CYS A 158 -11.59 -5.94 -3.80
C CYS A 158 -11.30 -5.38 -5.21
N GLN A 159 -10.33 -4.47 -5.34
CA GLN A 159 -9.92 -3.93 -6.63
C GLN A 159 -9.45 -5.04 -7.57
N LEU A 160 -8.64 -5.98 -7.07
CA LEU A 160 -8.13 -7.09 -7.88
C LEU A 160 -9.26 -8.01 -8.35
N ILE A 161 -10.20 -8.35 -7.45
CA ILE A 161 -11.38 -9.17 -7.78
C ILE A 161 -12.26 -8.49 -8.84
N VAL A 162 -12.57 -7.21 -8.66
CA VAL A 162 -13.46 -6.48 -9.58
C VAL A 162 -12.79 -6.23 -10.93
N ARG A 163 -11.48 -5.96 -10.93
CA ARG A 163 -10.73 -5.68 -12.16
C ARG A 163 -10.42 -6.95 -12.95
N ASP A 164 -10.30 -8.08 -12.29
CA ASP A 164 -9.95 -9.39 -12.86
C ASP A 164 -8.77 -9.32 -13.86
N SER A 165 -7.76 -8.51 -13.52
CA SER A 165 -6.55 -8.42 -14.31
C SER A 165 -5.39 -7.92 -13.47
N SER A 166 -4.17 -8.32 -13.84
CA SER A 166 -2.96 -7.89 -13.15
C SER A 166 -2.55 -6.44 -13.45
N ARG A 167 -3.29 -5.71 -14.31
CA ARG A 167 -2.98 -4.31 -14.65
C ARG A 167 -3.00 -3.41 -13.41
N GLY A 168 -1.95 -2.61 -13.27
CA GLY A 168 -1.72 -1.77 -12.10
C GLY A 168 -1.21 -2.53 -10.89
N THR A 169 -0.87 -3.81 -11.02
CA THR A 169 -0.41 -4.62 -9.89
C THR A 169 0.90 -5.33 -10.23
N SER A 170 1.64 -5.74 -9.20
CA SER A 170 2.87 -6.51 -9.36
C SER A 170 3.12 -7.34 -8.11
N LEU A 171 3.60 -8.57 -8.28
CA LEU A 171 4.03 -9.42 -7.16
C LEU A 171 5.17 -8.75 -6.37
N PHE A 172 6.04 -7.99 -7.05
CA PHE A 172 7.08 -7.22 -6.37
C PHE A 172 6.48 -6.13 -5.46
N ILE A 173 5.49 -5.37 -5.96
CA ILE A 173 4.83 -4.32 -5.18
C ILE A 173 4.13 -4.92 -3.96
N TRP A 174 3.41 -6.02 -4.17
CA TRP A 174 2.75 -6.75 -3.09
C TRP A 174 3.75 -7.27 -2.06
N LEU A 175 4.82 -7.95 -2.49
CA LEU A 175 5.80 -8.53 -1.59
C LEU A 175 6.52 -7.45 -0.78
N ALA A 176 6.92 -6.36 -1.43
CA ALA A 176 7.55 -5.22 -0.77
C ALA A 176 6.63 -4.65 0.30
N ARG A 177 5.35 -4.42 -0.02
CA ARG A 177 4.35 -3.96 0.96
C ARG A 177 4.14 -4.96 2.10
N PHE A 178 3.93 -6.23 1.78
CA PHE A 178 3.66 -7.29 2.75
C PHE A 178 4.80 -7.46 3.76
N VAL A 179 6.04 -7.50 3.28
CA VAL A 179 7.24 -7.58 4.13
C VAL A 179 7.41 -6.29 4.94
N GLY A 180 7.15 -5.13 4.33
CA GLY A 180 7.16 -3.83 5.02
C GLY A 180 6.20 -3.81 6.21
N THR A 181 4.97 -4.30 6.03
CA THR A 181 3.98 -4.41 7.11
C THR A 181 4.39 -5.42 8.18
N ILE A 182 5.02 -6.54 7.81
CA ILE A 182 5.58 -7.47 8.82
C ILE A 182 6.61 -6.75 9.69
N PHE A 183 7.52 -5.97 9.08
CA PHE A 183 8.45 -5.15 9.84
C PHE A 183 7.75 -4.13 10.72
N SER A 184 6.67 -3.49 10.25
CA SER A 184 5.85 -2.59 11.07
C SER A 184 5.27 -3.30 12.29
N VAL A 185 4.65 -4.49 12.11
CA VAL A 185 4.08 -5.29 13.20
C VAL A 185 5.15 -5.65 14.21
N LEU A 186 6.32 -6.09 13.76
CA LEU A 186 7.45 -6.41 14.63
C LEU A 186 7.94 -5.17 15.39
N TYR A 187 8.11 -4.04 14.70
CA TYR A 187 8.53 -2.78 15.31
C TYR A 187 7.59 -2.36 16.44
N PHE A 188 6.28 -2.31 16.15
CA PHE A 188 5.27 -1.92 17.11
C PHE A 188 5.09 -2.96 18.23
N ALA A 189 5.20 -4.26 17.95
CA ALA A 189 5.13 -5.30 18.98
C ALA A 189 6.34 -5.25 19.95
N LEU A 190 7.52 -4.87 19.45
CA LEU A 190 8.70 -4.64 20.29
C LEU A 190 8.50 -3.42 21.19
N ARG A 191 7.93 -2.32 20.67
CA ARG A 191 7.57 -1.14 21.48
C ARG A 191 6.49 -1.41 22.53
N TYR A 192 5.54 -2.31 22.25
CA TYR A 192 4.46 -2.64 23.19
C TYR A 192 4.95 -3.10 24.56
N ARG A 193 6.09 -3.79 24.62
CA ARG A 193 6.70 -4.23 25.89
C ARG A 193 7.16 -3.07 26.78
N HIS A 194 7.00 -1.81 26.34
CA HIS A 194 7.62 -0.64 26.96
C HIS A 194 6.67 0.53 27.28
N GLY A 195 5.35 0.39 27.12
CA GLY A 195 4.41 1.30 27.80
C GLY A 195 3.17 1.69 27.00
N HIS A 196 3.29 1.95 25.69
CA HIS A 196 2.17 2.35 24.83
C HIS A 196 2.35 1.83 23.41
N VAL A 197 1.43 0.96 23.00
CA VAL A 197 1.07 0.64 21.60
C VAL A 197 -0.31 -0.03 21.65
N ILE A 198 -1.11 0.12 20.59
CA ILE A 198 -2.42 -0.51 20.35
C ILE A 198 -2.52 -2.02 20.64
N TRP A 199 -1.39 -2.71 20.80
CA TRP A 199 -1.29 -4.15 21.09
C TRP A 199 -1.81 -4.59 22.46
N HIS A 200 -2.19 -3.66 23.34
CA HIS A 200 -3.01 -3.98 24.51
C HIS A 200 -4.45 -4.35 24.13
N SER A 201 -4.91 -3.92 22.96
CA SER A 201 -6.28 -4.14 22.49
C SER A 201 -6.40 -5.45 21.71
N PRO A 202 -7.40 -6.31 22.00
CA PRO A 202 -7.72 -7.47 21.16
C PRO A 202 -7.99 -7.11 19.70
N LEU A 203 -8.48 -5.89 19.44
CA LEU A 203 -8.75 -5.41 18.10
C LEU A 203 -7.46 -5.26 17.27
N ALA A 204 -6.34 -4.88 17.88
CA ALA A 204 -5.06 -4.80 17.19
C ALA A 204 -4.61 -6.19 16.73
N TRP A 205 -4.69 -7.19 17.61
CA TRP A 205 -4.36 -8.59 17.30
C TRP A 205 -5.26 -9.19 16.21
N TRP A 206 -6.57 -8.94 16.31
CA TRP A 206 -7.51 -9.31 15.25
C TRP A 206 -7.13 -8.64 13.93
N GLY A 207 -6.79 -7.35 13.95
CA GLY A 207 -6.30 -6.62 12.78
C GLY A 207 -5.07 -7.27 12.17
N THR A 208 -4.13 -7.80 12.96
CA THR A 208 -2.95 -8.52 12.42
C THR A 208 -3.36 -9.77 11.69
N ALA A 209 -4.25 -10.56 12.29
CA ALA A 209 -4.78 -11.75 11.64
C ALA A 209 -5.53 -11.39 10.35
N ALA A 210 -6.35 -10.35 10.38
CA ALA A 210 -7.09 -9.86 9.21
C ALA A 210 -6.14 -9.38 8.10
N PHE A 211 -5.07 -8.65 8.43
CA PHE A 211 -4.03 -8.27 7.49
C PHE A 211 -3.44 -9.51 6.79
N PHE A 212 -2.97 -10.51 7.54
CA PHE A 212 -2.40 -11.72 6.95
C PHE A 212 -3.37 -12.45 6.03
N VAL A 213 -4.65 -12.53 6.41
CA VAL A 213 -5.68 -13.15 5.59
C VAL A 213 -5.93 -12.34 4.31
N LEU A 214 -6.15 -11.03 4.41
CA LEU A 214 -6.46 -10.17 3.27
C LEU A 214 -5.28 -10.08 2.29
N ASP A 215 -4.07 -9.81 2.80
CA ASP A 215 -2.89 -9.68 1.95
C ASP A 215 -2.38 -11.02 1.42
N GLY A 216 -2.49 -12.09 2.21
CA GLY A 216 -2.22 -13.44 1.74
C GLY A 216 -3.16 -13.84 0.61
N SER A 217 -4.46 -13.56 0.77
CA SER A 217 -5.46 -13.80 -0.28
C SER A 217 -5.19 -12.98 -1.53
N TYR A 218 -4.81 -11.70 -1.38
CA TYR A 218 -4.41 -10.85 -2.50
C TYR A 218 -3.21 -11.44 -3.25
N GLY A 219 -2.17 -11.87 -2.55
CA GLY A 219 -0.97 -12.44 -3.16
C GLY A 219 -1.25 -13.72 -3.94
N ILE A 220 -2.03 -14.63 -3.34
CA ILE A 220 -2.45 -15.89 -3.98
C ILE A 220 -3.29 -15.61 -5.23
N LEU A 221 -4.30 -14.73 -5.11
CA LEU A 221 -5.17 -14.38 -6.23
C LEU A 221 -4.39 -13.71 -7.37
N LEU A 222 -3.50 -12.77 -7.04
CA LEU A 222 -2.68 -12.09 -8.03
C LEU A 222 -1.77 -13.07 -8.78
N TRP A 223 -1.19 -14.04 -8.07
CA TRP A 223 -0.38 -15.08 -8.69
C TRP A 223 -1.22 -15.91 -9.68
N HIS A 224 -2.43 -16.35 -9.28
CA HIS A 224 -3.31 -17.10 -10.17
C HIS A 224 -3.72 -16.32 -11.43
N ILE A 225 -4.11 -15.04 -11.27
CA ILE A 225 -4.44 -14.16 -12.40
C ILE A 225 -3.26 -14.05 -13.36
N GLN A 226 -2.04 -13.83 -12.84
CA GLN A 226 -0.85 -13.71 -13.67
C GLN A 226 -0.50 -15.01 -14.42
N GLN A 227 -0.73 -16.18 -13.84
CA GLN A 227 -0.52 -17.45 -14.54
C GLN A 227 -1.54 -17.64 -15.66
N SER A 228 -2.81 -17.37 -15.39
CA SER A 228 -3.88 -17.40 -16.40
C SER A 228 -3.56 -16.47 -17.59
N GLU A 229 -3.16 -15.22 -17.31
CA GLU A 229 -2.80 -14.25 -18.34
C GLU A 229 -1.59 -14.70 -19.18
N LYS A 230 -0.60 -15.37 -18.57
CA LYS A 230 0.56 -15.93 -19.28
C LYS A 230 0.14 -17.06 -20.21
N GLU A 231 -0.67 -18.01 -19.72
CA GLU A 231 -1.16 -19.14 -20.51
C GLU A 231 -1.95 -18.67 -21.74
N VAL A 232 -2.84 -17.69 -21.56
CA VAL A 232 -3.62 -17.09 -22.66
C VAL A 232 -2.69 -16.42 -23.67
N ASN A 233 -1.69 -15.68 -23.23
CA ASN A 233 -0.73 -15.01 -24.11
C ASN A 233 0.15 -16.00 -24.88
N ASP A 234 0.58 -17.09 -24.24
CA ASP A 234 1.38 -18.13 -24.89
C ASP A 234 0.57 -18.88 -25.94
N GLN A 235 -0.71 -19.17 -25.67
CA GLN A 235 -1.62 -19.74 -26.66
C GLN A 235 -1.81 -18.81 -27.87
N ARG A 236 -1.98 -17.50 -27.64
CA ARG A 236 -2.08 -16.51 -28.72
C ARG A 236 -0.82 -16.45 -29.57
N ARG A 237 0.37 -16.46 -28.95
CA ARG A 237 1.67 -16.48 -29.65
C ARG A 237 1.85 -17.74 -30.49
N ARG A 238 1.47 -18.91 -29.97
CA ARG A 238 1.52 -20.19 -30.71
C ARG A 238 0.60 -20.15 -31.95
N LYS A 239 -0.63 -19.65 -31.82
CA LYS A 239 -1.57 -19.50 -32.95
C LYS A 239 -1.06 -18.53 -34.01
N ALA A 240 -0.52 -17.38 -33.61
CA ALA A 240 0.07 -16.42 -34.54
C ALA A 240 1.27 -17.02 -35.31
N GLY A 241 2.16 -17.73 -34.61
CA GLY A 241 3.30 -18.41 -35.23
C GLY A 241 2.91 -19.57 -36.16
N SER A 242 1.78 -20.25 -35.92
CA SER A 242 1.27 -21.26 -36.86
C SER A 242 0.71 -20.65 -38.13
N LEU A 243 -0.02 -19.53 -38.04
CA LEU A 243 -0.60 -18.84 -39.20
C LEU A 243 0.49 -18.31 -40.14
N ASP A 244 1.52 -17.68 -39.59
CA ASP A 244 2.66 -17.16 -40.36
C ASP A 244 3.42 -18.29 -41.10
N LYS A 245 3.59 -19.45 -40.45
CA LYS A 245 4.16 -20.64 -41.10
C LYS A 245 3.29 -21.16 -42.24
N THR A 246 1.96 -21.20 -42.08
CA THR A 246 1.04 -21.65 -43.12
C THR A 246 1.05 -20.68 -44.32
N GLU A 247 1.05 -19.37 -44.08
CA GLU A 247 1.15 -18.36 -45.14
C GLU A 247 2.48 -18.43 -45.91
N MET A 248 3.61 -18.61 -45.22
CA MET A 248 4.90 -18.78 -45.88
C MET A 248 4.96 -20.06 -46.74
N ASN A 249 4.33 -21.15 -46.27
CA ASN A 249 4.32 -22.41 -47.02
C ASN A 249 3.42 -22.34 -48.26
N GLY A 250 2.28 -21.64 -48.17
CA GLY A 250 1.41 -21.36 -49.31
C GLY A 250 2.12 -20.54 -50.40
N LYS A 251 2.82 -19.45 -50.01
CA LYS A 251 3.57 -18.62 -50.97
C LYS A 251 4.69 -19.38 -51.68
N LYS A 252 5.34 -20.35 -51.01
CA LYS A 252 6.36 -21.21 -51.65
C LYS A 252 5.78 -22.19 -52.66
N LEU A 253 4.55 -22.65 -52.46
CA LEU A 253 3.86 -23.55 -53.39
C LEU A 253 3.37 -22.81 -54.64
N ASP A 254 3.00 -21.53 -54.51
CA ASP A 254 2.53 -20.71 -55.65
C ASP A 254 3.68 -20.13 -56.50
N SER A 255 4.94 -20.30 -56.09
CA SER A 255 6.12 -19.74 -56.77
C SER A 255 7.07 -20.80 -57.39
N GLY A 256 6.67 -22.07 -57.41
CA GLY A 256 7.33 -23.16 -58.11
C GLY A 256 6.48 -23.72 -59.24
#